data_AF-Q1GNS5-F1
#
_entry.id   AF-Q1GNS5-F1
#
_cell.length_a   1.000
_cell.length_b   1.000
_cell.length_c   1.000
_cell.angle_alpha   90.00
_cell.angle_beta   90.00
_cell.angle_gamma   90.00
#
_symmetry.space_group_name_H-M   'P 1'
#
loop_
_entity.id
_entity.type
_entity.pdbx_description
1 polymer ?
#
loop_
_entity_poly.entity_id
_entity_poly.type
_entity_poly.pdbx_seq_one_letter_code
_entity_poly.pdbx_strand_id
1 'polypeptide(L)'
;MKMFGKVDVGGGLSDFWAYIREPRPHRWAVWGVALALTWVVFSGVEQYLIPVDRPKAQIIYFENWTADRSAGEIRADWIARARETTRRNARKRAEYQRFADSLGIEYDSTEADRVTRETLGEEAAEAVKQRPAPPPRSTLAERAARGPQPEITD
;
A
#
# COMPACT_ATOMS: atom_id res chain seq x y z
N MET A 1 21.04 -31.41 -49.91
CA MET A 1 21.70 -30.10 -50.07
C MET A 1 22.39 -29.72 -48.76
N LYS A 2 23.72 -29.59 -48.77
CA LYS A 2 24.57 -29.34 -47.59
C LYS A 2 24.72 -27.82 -47.39
N MET A 3 23.73 -27.16 -46.80
CA MET A 3 23.71 -25.68 -46.65
C MET A 3 24.46 -25.14 -45.42
N PHE A 4 24.93 -25.99 -44.50
CA PHE A 4 25.55 -25.55 -43.24
C PHE A 4 27.07 -25.81 -43.13
N GLY A 5 27.74 -26.18 -44.22
CA GLY A 5 29.16 -26.58 -44.20
C GLY A 5 30.18 -25.43 -44.19
N LYS A 6 29.74 -24.17 -44.27
CA LYS A 6 30.59 -22.98 -44.37
C LYS A 6 30.01 -21.78 -43.60
N VAL A 7 29.54 -22.01 -42.37
CA VAL A 7 29.12 -20.90 -41.51
C VAL A 7 30.37 -20.38 -40.81
N ASP A 8 30.89 -19.24 -41.28
CA ASP A 8 32.00 -18.55 -40.61
C ASP A 8 31.44 -17.67 -39.48
N VAL A 9 31.36 -18.26 -38.29
CA VAL A 9 30.91 -17.57 -37.08
C VAL A 9 31.88 -16.46 -36.68
N GLY A 10 33.18 -16.63 -36.95
CA GLY A 10 34.21 -15.64 -36.63
C GLY A 10 34.12 -14.41 -37.52
N GLY A 11 33.99 -14.63 -38.84
CA GLY A 11 33.75 -13.56 -39.81
C GLY A 11 32.46 -12.79 -39.52
N GLY A 12 31.37 -13.50 -39.22
CA GLY A 12 30.09 -12.87 -38.87
C GLY A 12 30.15 -11.97 -37.63
N LEU A 13 30.88 -12.39 -36.59
CA LEU A 13 31.10 -11.56 -35.39
C LEU A 13 31.98 -10.34 -35.68
N SER A 14 33.01 -10.50 -36.52
CA SER A 14 33.88 -9.40 -36.95
C SER A 14 33.09 -8.35 -37.75
N ASP A 15 32.27 -8.79 -38.71
CA ASP A 15 31.42 -7.91 -39.53
C ASP A 15 30.37 -7.20 -38.67
N PHE A 16 29.77 -7.91 -37.71
CA PHE A 16 28.86 -7.31 -36.74
C PHE A 16 29.55 -6.24 -35.88
N TRP A 17 30.74 -6.51 -35.39
CA TRP A 17 31.49 -5.54 -34.58
C TRP A 17 31.94 -4.32 -35.39
N ALA A 18 32.34 -4.52 -36.65
CA ALA A 18 32.63 -3.45 -37.58
C ALA A 18 31.40 -2.56 -37.80
N TYR A 19 30.23 -3.16 -38.00
CA TYR A 19 28.95 -2.47 -38.14
C TYR A 19 28.58 -1.64 -36.89
N ILE A 20 28.76 -2.21 -35.69
CA ILE A 20 28.49 -1.50 -34.42
C ILE A 20 29.38 -0.26 -34.27
N ARG A 21 30.66 -0.38 -34.63
CA ARG A 21 31.65 0.67 -34.39
C ARG A 21 31.55 1.83 -35.39
N GLU A 22 30.89 1.60 -36.53
CA GLU A 22 30.77 2.60 -37.59
C GLU A 22 29.99 3.85 -37.11
N PRO A 23 30.55 5.07 -37.28
CA PRO A 23 29.89 6.30 -36.86
C PRO A 23 28.79 6.69 -37.85
N ARG A 24 27.57 6.23 -37.59
CA ARG A 24 26.38 6.57 -38.37
C ARG A 24 25.48 7.58 -37.66
N PRO A 25 24.79 8.45 -38.41
CA PRO A 25 23.81 9.37 -37.83
C PRO A 25 22.68 8.58 -37.16
N HIS A 26 22.18 9.06 -36.03
CA HIS A 26 21.09 8.47 -35.25
C HIS A 26 21.35 7.07 -34.64
N ARG A 27 22.59 6.54 -34.66
CA ARG A 27 22.89 5.21 -34.10
C ARG A 27 22.35 5.02 -32.69
N TRP A 28 22.59 5.98 -31.79
CA TRP A 28 22.13 5.94 -30.41
C TRP A 28 20.60 5.96 -30.27
N ALA A 29 19.91 6.66 -31.17
CA ALA A 29 18.45 6.68 -31.18
C ALA A 29 17.88 5.32 -31.57
N VAL A 30 18.43 4.69 -32.62
CA VAL A 30 18.02 3.34 -33.05
C VAL A 30 18.31 2.31 -31.96
N TRP A 31 19.48 2.37 -31.33
CA TRP A 31 19.84 1.52 -30.18
C TRP A 31 18.89 1.72 -29.00
N GLY A 32 18.59 2.98 -28.67
CA GLY A 32 17.66 3.32 -27.60
C GLY A 32 16.26 2.76 -27.85
N VAL A 33 15.74 2.89 -29.07
CA VAL A 33 14.43 2.35 -29.46
C VAL A 33 14.44 0.81 -29.40
N ALA A 34 15.49 0.15 -29.90
CA ALA A 34 15.59 -1.30 -29.88
C ALA A 34 15.60 -1.85 -28.43
N LEU A 35 16.38 -1.24 -27.54
CA LEU A 35 16.43 -1.62 -26.13
C LEU A 35 15.11 -1.31 -25.40
N ALA A 36 14.53 -0.12 -25.64
CA ALA A 36 13.28 0.28 -25.02
C ALA A 36 12.12 -0.62 -25.44
N LEU A 37 12.00 -0.95 -26.72
CA LEU A 37 10.96 -1.84 -27.22
C LEU A 37 11.11 -3.24 -26.63
N THR A 38 12.34 -3.75 -26.59
CA THR A 38 12.64 -5.05 -25.96
C THR A 38 12.25 -5.02 -24.48
N TRP A 39 12.65 -3.99 -23.74
CA TRP A 39 12.29 -3.83 -22.33
C TRP A 39 10.77 -3.81 -22.10
N VAL A 40 10.02 -3.03 -22.88
CA VAL A 40 8.56 -2.94 -22.77
C VAL A 40 7.91 -4.30 -23.00
N VAL A 41 8.34 -5.04 -24.02
CA VAL A 41 7.80 -6.37 -24.32
C VAL A 41 8.10 -7.34 -23.17
N PHE A 42 9.35 -7.39 -22.69
CA PHE A 42 9.71 -8.32 -21.61
C PHE A 42 9.04 -7.95 -20.28
N SER A 43 9.04 -6.68 -19.87
CA SER A 43 8.36 -6.25 -18.63
C SER A 43 6.84 -6.47 -18.69
N GLY A 44 6.22 -6.27 -19.86
CA GLY A 44 4.81 -6.55 -20.04
C GLY A 44 4.51 -8.04 -19.95
N VAL A 45 5.28 -8.87 -20.66
CA VAL A 45 5.07 -10.32 -20.72
C VAL A 45 5.41 -11.01 -19.39
N GLU A 46 6.48 -10.59 -18.71
CA GLU A 46 6.95 -11.17 -17.44
C GLU A 46 5.85 -11.13 -16.35
N GLN A 47 5.11 -10.04 -16.26
CA GLN A 47 4.01 -9.88 -15.28
C GLN A 47 2.88 -10.90 -15.48
N TYR A 48 2.67 -11.41 -16.69
CA TYR A 48 1.56 -12.31 -17.00
C TYR A 48 1.99 -13.77 -17.21
N LEU A 49 3.25 -14.03 -17.59
CA LEU A 49 3.73 -15.40 -17.84
C LEU A 49 4.22 -16.12 -16.59
N ILE A 50 4.73 -15.37 -15.60
CA ILE A 50 5.23 -15.96 -14.35
C ILE A 50 4.13 -15.81 -13.31
N PRO A 51 3.33 -16.86 -13.02
CA PRO A 51 2.46 -16.83 -11.86
C PRO A 51 3.35 -16.63 -10.64
N VAL A 52 3.33 -15.43 -10.06
CA VAL A 52 3.99 -15.16 -8.79
C VAL A 52 3.39 -16.15 -7.80
N ASP A 53 4.21 -17.08 -7.32
CA ASP A 53 3.80 -18.03 -6.28
C ASP A 53 3.19 -17.21 -5.14
N ARG A 54 1.90 -17.41 -4.89
CA ARG A 54 1.24 -16.73 -3.77
C ARG A 54 2.04 -17.08 -2.51
N PRO A 55 2.34 -16.10 -1.63
CA PRO A 55 3.04 -16.40 -0.40
C PRO A 55 2.27 -17.51 0.32
N LYS A 56 2.97 -18.60 0.65
CA LYS A 56 2.36 -19.74 1.34
C LYS A 56 1.70 -19.23 2.62
N ALA A 57 0.47 -19.71 2.89
CA ALA A 57 -0.24 -19.33 4.10
C ALA A 57 0.64 -19.66 5.32
N GLN A 58 1.05 -18.63 6.05
CA GLN A 58 1.84 -18.80 7.26
C GLN A 58 0.86 -19.08 8.42
N ILE A 59 0.98 -20.24 9.04
CA ILE A 59 0.24 -20.52 10.27
C ILE A 59 1.04 -19.89 11.42
N ILE A 60 0.65 -18.67 11.80
CA ILE A 60 1.23 -17.95 12.94
C ILE A 60 0.48 -18.42 14.19
N TYR A 61 1.12 -19.21 15.03
CA TYR A 61 0.62 -19.55 16.35
C TYR A 61 0.94 -18.41 17.31
N PHE A 62 -0.09 -17.73 17.81
CA PHE A 62 0.05 -16.75 18.88
C PHE A 62 -0.57 -17.33 20.15
N GLU A 63 0.24 -17.48 21.19
CA GLU A 63 -0.20 -17.90 22.51
C GLU A 63 -0.75 -16.67 23.25
N ASN A 64 -2.04 -16.38 23.06
CA ASN A 64 -2.68 -15.20 23.66
C ASN A 64 -3.27 -15.48 25.05
N TRP A 65 -3.34 -16.76 25.46
CA TRP A 65 -4.10 -17.17 26.64
C TRP A 65 -3.18 -17.87 27.62
N THR A 66 -2.96 -17.26 28.79
CA THR A 66 -2.29 -17.90 29.91
C THR A 66 -3.25 -18.89 30.58
N ALA A 67 -2.77 -20.10 30.90
CA ALA A 67 -3.59 -21.15 31.49
C ALA A 67 -4.19 -20.74 32.86
N ASP A 68 -3.50 -19.85 33.59
CA ASP A 68 -3.88 -19.43 34.95
C ASP A 68 -4.80 -18.20 35.00
N ARG A 69 -5.33 -17.76 33.87
CA ARG A 69 -6.15 -16.55 33.80
C ARG A 69 -7.50 -16.75 34.49
N SER A 70 -7.85 -15.84 35.40
CA SER A 70 -9.13 -15.89 36.09
C SER A 70 -10.31 -15.45 35.20
N ALA A 71 -11.52 -15.96 35.49
CA ALA A 71 -12.74 -15.54 34.79
C ALA A 71 -13.00 -14.02 34.90
N GLY A 72 -12.59 -13.40 36.01
CA GLY A 72 -12.69 -11.95 36.22
C GLY A 72 -11.82 -11.16 35.25
N GLU A 73 -10.56 -11.57 35.07
CA GLU A 73 -9.63 -10.95 34.12
C GLU A 73 -10.07 -11.14 32.67
N ILE A 74 -10.65 -12.29 32.33
CA ILE A 74 -11.24 -12.55 31.01
C ILE A 74 -12.38 -11.56 30.76
N ARG A 75 -13.30 -11.41 31.71
CA ARG A 75 -14.45 -10.50 31.59
C ARG A 75 -14.00 -9.05 31.47
N ALA A 76 -13.03 -8.62 32.29
CA ALA A 76 -12.50 -7.25 32.25
C ALA A 76 -11.90 -6.91 30.88
N ASP A 77 -11.14 -7.82 30.30
CA ASP A 77 -10.53 -7.65 28.98
C ASP A 77 -11.56 -7.70 27.84
N TRP A 78 -12.57 -8.56 27.93
CA TRP A 78 -13.68 -8.55 26.97
C TRP A 78 -14.40 -7.20 26.97
N ILE A 79 -14.65 -6.64 28.15
CA ILE A 79 -15.23 -5.29 28.29
C ILE A 79 -14.29 -4.23 27.70
N ALA A 80 -12.99 -4.32 27.98
CA ALA A 80 -11.99 -3.39 27.45
C ALA A 80 -11.94 -3.42 25.90
N ARG A 81 -11.93 -4.62 25.31
CA ARG A 81 -11.96 -4.81 23.85
C ARG A 81 -13.27 -4.35 23.23
N ALA A 82 -14.41 -4.60 23.87
CA ALA A 82 -15.71 -4.13 23.41
C ALA A 82 -15.76 -2.60 23.38
N ARG A 83 -15.25 -1.95 24.43
CA ARG A 83 -15.11 -0.48 24.48
C ARG A 83 -14.17 0.05 23.41
N GLU A 84 -13.00 -0.55 23.23
CA GLU A 84 -12.04 -0.11 22.20
C GLU A 84 -12.60 -0.28 20.78
N THR A 85 -13.25 -1.41 20.50
CA THR A 85 -13.91 -1.66 19.21
C THR A 85 -15.01 -0.64 18.95
N THR A 86 -15.82 -0.34 19.97
CA THR A 86 -16.90 0.66 19.87
C THR A 86 -16.34 2.05 19.61
N ARG A 87 -15.25 2.45 20.28
CA ARG A 87 -14.54 3.72 20.01
C ARG A 87 -14.05 3.80 18.56
N ARG A 88 -13.43 2.74 18.04
CA ARG A 88 -12.94 2.70 16.66
C ARG A 88 -14.08 2.79 15.65
N ASN A 89 -15.18 2.09 15.89
CA ASN A 89 -16.36 2.13 15.03
C ASN A 89 -17.02 3.51 15.05
N ALA A 90 -17.14 4.14 16.22
CA ALA A 90 -17.65 5.50 16.34
C ALA A 90 -16.79 6.52 15.58
N ARG A 91 -15.45 6.41 15.63
CA ARG A 91 -14.54 7.25 14.82
C ARG A 91 -14.78 7.07 13.33
N LYS A 92 -14.83 5.83 12.85
CA LYS A 92 -15.10 5.54 11.43
C LYS A 92 -16.46 6.07 10.97
N ARG A 93 -17.49 5.96 11.81
CA ARG A 93 -18.82 6.52 11.50
C ARG A 93 -18.79 8.03 11.41
N ALA A 94 -18.09 8.71 12.31
CA ALA A 94 -17.90 10.16 12.23
C ALA A 94 -17.17 10.58 10.94
N GLU A 95 -16.19 9.79 10.47
CA GLU A 95 -15.54 10.01 9.18
C GLU A 95 -16.51 9.83 7.99
N TYR A 96 -17.34 8.79 8.00
CA TYR A 96 -18.35 8.58 6.96
C TYR A 96 -19.44 9.64 6.96
N GLN A 97 -19.87 10.10 8.12
CA GLN A 97 -20.83 11.19 8.25
C GLN A 97 -20.29 12.47 7.60
N ARG A 98 -19.05 12.86 7.93
CA ARG A 98 -18.38 14.01 7.31
C ARG A 98 -18.27 13.87 5.77
N PHE A 99 -18.03 12.65 5.30
CA PHE A 99 -17.99 12.38 3.86
C PHE A 99 -19.38 12.52 3.22
N ALA A 100 -20.43 11.99 3.84
CA ALA A 100 -21.80 12.15 3.38
C ALA A 100 -22.24 13.62 3.34
N ASP A 101 -21.91 14.39 4.38
CA ASP A 101 -22.16 15.84 4.45
C ASP A 101 -21.52 16.58 3.27
N SER A 102 -20.30 16.20 2.87
CA SER A 102 -19.60 16.81 1.72
C SER A 102 -20.24 16.48 0.36
N LEU A 103 -21.03 15.41 0.31
CA LEU A 103 -21.79 14.99 -0.87
C LEU A 103 -23.26 15.46 -0.83
N GLY A 104 -23.70 16.08 0.28
CA GLY A 104 -25.10 16.44 0.50
C GLY A 104 -26.03 15.24 0.70
N ILE A 105 -25.49 14.11 1.16
CA ILE A 105 -26.26 12.88 1.41
C ILE A 105 -26.63 12.82 2.90
N GLU A 106 -27.90 12.53 3.19
CA GLU A 106 -28.35 12.32 4.57
C GLU A 106 -27.78 11.01 5.14
N TYR A 107 -27.14 11.10 6.32
CA TYR A 107 -26.55 9.95 7.01
C TYR A 107 -27.22 9.74 8.37
N ASP A 108 -27.93 8.63 8.53
CA ASP A 108 -28.54 8.26 9.81
C ASP A 108 -27.55 7.52 10.71
N SER A 109 -27.11 8.20 11.78
CA SER A 109 -26.24 7.64 12.82
C SER A 109 -26.97 7.36 14.14
N THR A 110 -28.28 7.56 14.22
CA THR A 110 -29.03 7.67 15.49
C THR A 110 -28.88 6.44 16.38
N GLU A 111 -29.11 5.25 15.80
CA GLU A 111 -29.00 3.98 16.51
C GLU A 111 -27.55 3.65 16.90
N ALA A 112 -26.61 3.95 15.99
CA ALA A 112 -25.20 3.72 16.24
C ALA A 112 -24.65 4.62 17.36
N ASP A 113 -25.15 5.86 17.45
CA ASP A 113 -24.78 6.81 18.49
C ASP A 113 -25.36 6.42 19.85
N ARG A 114 -26.60 5.92 19.89
CA ARG A 114 -27.20 5.38 21.11
C ARG A 114 -26.36 4.24 21.70
N VAL A 115 -26.03 3.23 20.88
CA VAL A 115 -25.21 2.09 21.31
C VAL A 115 -23.81 2.54 21.77
N THR A 116 -23.25 3.56 21.11
CA THR A 116 -21.95 4.12 21.47
C THR A 116 -22.00 4.78 22.86
N ARG A 117 -23.04 5.57 23.15
CA ARG A 117 -23.26 6.18 24.47
C ARG A 117 -23.47 5.15 25.56
N GLU A 118 -24.27 4.12 25.30
CA GLU A 118 -24.51 3.03 26.25
C GLU A 118 -23.21 2.26 26.59
N THR A 119 -22.33 2.05 25.60
CA THR A 119 -21.12 1.25 25.78
C THR A 119 -19.95 2.05 26.39
N LEU A 120 -19.81 3.32 26.02
CA LEU A 120 -18.66 4.16 26.38
C LEU A 120 -18.96 5.16 27.51
N GLY A 121 -20.24 5.49 27.72
CA GLY A 121 -20.67 6.64 28.49
C GLY A 121 -20.82 7.90 27.62
N GLU A 122 -21.68 8.82 28.05
CA GLU A 122 -21.98 10.10 27.39
C GLU A 122 -20.69 10.90 27.08
N GLU A 123 -19.85 11.14 28.08
CA GLU A 123 -18.63 11.95 27.93
C GLU A 123 -17.65 11.38 26.90
N ALA A 124 -17.47 10.06 26.90
CA ALA A 124 -16.54 9.40 25.99
C ALA A 124 -17.09 9.31 24.56
N ALA A 125 -18.41 9.23 24.40
CA ALA A 125 -19.06 9.26 23.09
C ALA A 125 -18.95 10.65 22.45
N GLU A 126 -19.19 11.72 23.22
CA GLU A 126 -19.05 13.10 22.76
C GLU A 126 -17.60 13.45 22.40
N ALA A 127 -16.63 12.99 23.20
CA ALA A 127 -15.21 13.19 22.89
C ALA A 127 -14.77 12.54 21.56
N VAL A 128 -15.42 11.44 21.15
CA VAL A 128 -15.14 10.80 19.85
C VAL A 128 -15.68 11.64 18.69
N LYS A 129 -16.84 12.28 18.86
CA LYS A 129 -17.45 13.16 17.84
C LYS A 129 -16.70 14.49 17.70
N GLN A 130 -16.30 15.08 18.83
CA GLN A 130 -15.62 16.38 18.88
C GLN A 130 -14.16 16.34 18.42
N ARG A 131 -13.57 15.15 18.26
CA ARG A 131 -12.15 15.05 17.92
C ARG A 131 -11.90 15.77 16.58
N PRO A 132 -10.99 16.77 16.57
CA PRO A 132 -10.81 17.66 15.43
C PRO A 132 -10.49 16.84 14.19
N ALA A 133 -10.98 17.30 13.03
CA ALA A 133 -10.67 16.72 11.75
C ALA A 133 -9.15 16.44 11.67
N PRO A 134 -8.73 15.26 11.16
CA PRO A 134 -7.32 15.04 10.91
C PRO A 134 -6.79 16.23 10.14
N PRO A 135 -5.62 16.79 10.53
CA PRO A 135 -5.09 17.99 9.89
C PRO A 135 -5.13 17.77 8.38
N PRO A 136 -5.55 18.78 7.59
CA PRO A 136 -5.61 18.64 6.14
C PRO A 136 -4.29 18.03 5.69
N ARG A 137 -4.37 16.92 4.94
CA ARG A 137 -3.18 16.18 4.50
C ARG A 137 -2.28 17.18 3.80
N SER A 138 -1.21 17.60 4.47
CA SER A 138 -0.29 18.59 3.93
C SER A 138 0.24 18.06 2.61
N THR A 139 0.06 18.84 1.54
CA THR A 139 0.54 18.45 0.21
C THR A 139 2.06 18.25 0.24
N LEU A 140 2.62 17.52 -0.73
CA LEU A 140 4.07 17.34 -0.81
C LEU A 140 4.81 18.70 -0.85
N ALA A 141 4.23 19.69 -1.52
CA ALA A 141 4.74 21.06 -1.57
C ALA A 141 4.74 21.75 -0.20
N GLU A 142 3.68 21.56 0.57
CA GLU A 142 3.52 22.14 1.91
C GLU A 142 4.43 21.46 2.96
N ARG A 143 4.73 20.18 2.75
CA ARG A 143 5.71 19.42 3.55
C ARG A 143 7.15 19.85 3.23
N ALA A 144 7.44 20.08 1.95
CA ALA A 144 8.74 20.59 1.51
C ALA A 144 8.99 22.02 2.02
N ALA A 145 7.95 22.86 2.10
CA ALA A 145 8.04 24.23 2.63
C ALA A 145 8.26 24.30 4.14
N ARG A 146 7.89 23.27 4.91
CA ARG A 146 7.98 23.26 6.38
C ARG A 146 9.40 22.99 6.90
N GLY A 147 10.32 22.56 6.02
CA GLY A 147 11.68 22.18 6.39
C GLY A 147 11.73 20.90 7.24
N PRO A 148 12.94 20.35 7.48
CA PRO A 148 13.11 19.16 8.31
C PRO A 148 12.67 19.44 9.76
N GLN A 149 11.90 18.54 10.36
CA GLN A 149 11.58 18.59 11.79
C GLN A 149 12.85 18.34 12.60
N PRO A 150 13.12 19.11 13.68
CA PRO A 150 14.25 18.84 14.56
C PRO A 150 14.07 17.45 15.20
N GLU A 151 15.12 16.64 15.13
CA GLU A 151 15.19 15.36 15.84
C GLU A 151 14.96 15.61 17.34
N ILE A 152 13.93 14.97 17.87
CA ILE A 152 13.71 14.92 19.32
C ILE A 152 14.72 13.89 19.83
N THR A 153 15.83 14.37 20.35
CA THR A 153 16.77 13.56 21.15
C THR A 153 16.18 13.41 22.55
N ASP A 154 15.91 12.16 22.95
CA ASP A 154 15.64 11.76 24.34
C ASP A 154 16.84 12.05 25.26
#